data_AF-A0A3M1GR27-F1
#
_entry.id   AF-A0A3M1GR27-F1
#
_cell.length_a   1.000
_cell.length_b   1.000
_cell.length_c   1.000
_cell.angle_alpha   90.00
_cell.angle_beta   90.00
_cell.angle_gamma   90.00
#
_symmetry.space_group_name_H-M   'P 1'
#
loop_
_entity.id
_entity.type
_entity.pdbx_description
1 polymer ?
#
loop_
_entity_poly.entity_id
_entity_poly.type
_entity_poly.pdbx_seq_one_letter_code
_entity_poly.pdbx_strand_id
1 'polypeptide(L)'
;MTVRATPPPAVALAALATATLCLAGCASEPQGARAAVRAASSAHAPLFDAPAMRRARLWREIGARHLERAYAETEPVGRKAEFDAAFDAFGKAQSAYHEALAQAPERFQPVIEGEIEQVARYMHQIQRDYGAPLPLD
;
A
#
# COMPACT_ATOMS: atom_id res chain seq x y z
N MET A 1 15.75 12.67 -35.86
CA MET A 1 15.09 11.71 -34.96
C MET A 1 16.13 11.22 -33.96
N THR A 2 16.18 11.80 -32.77
CA THR A 2 17.16 11.46 -31.73
C THR A 2 16.49 10.56 -30.70
N VAL A 3 16.91 9.30 -30.66
CA VAL A 3 16.48 8.30 -29.68
C VAL A 3 17.06 8.69 -28.31
N ARG A 4 16.19 9.08 -27.37
CA ARG A 4 16.56 9.23 -25.95
C ARG A 4 16.66 7.83 -25.35
N ALA A 5 17.87 7.33 -25.17
CA ALA A 5 18.14 6.14 -24.37
C ALA A 5 17.88 6.46 -22.89
N THR A 6 16.99 5.70 -22.26
CA THR A 6 16.77 5.68 -20.81
C THR A 6 17.96 5.00 -20.13
N PRO A 7 18.60 5.63 -19.14
CA PRO A 7 19.70 5.00 -18.42
C PRO A 7 19.18 3.94 -17.42
N PRO A 8 19.96 2.89 -17.14
CA PRO A 8 19.59 1.83 -16.20
C PRO A 8 19.49 2.33 -14.75
N PRO A 9 18.72 1.65 -13.88
CA PRO A 9 18.38 2.10 -12.51
C PRO A 9 19.59 2.35 -11.61
N ALA A 10 20.74 1.75 -11.90
CA ALA A 10 21.99 2.00 -11.18
C ALA A 10 22.52 3.44 -11.36
N VAL A 11 22.21 4.09 -12.48
CA VAL A 11 22.65 5.47 -12.76
C VAL A 11 21.77 6.50 -12.04
N ALA A 12 20.51 6.17 -11.74
CA ALA A 12 19.61 7.04 -11.00
C ALA A 12 20.03 7.19 -9.52
N LEU A 13 20.60 6.14 -8.92
CA LEU A 13 21.17 6.18 -7.57
C LEU A 13 22.46 7.00 -7.51
N ALA A 14 23.30 6.96 -8.56
CA ALA A 14 24.48 7.83 -8.66
C ALA A 14 24.10 9.31 -8.79
N ALA A 15 22.99 9.64 -9.48
CA ALA A 15 22.49 11.01 -9.58
C ALA A 15 22.01 11.60 -8.23
N LEU A 16 21.52 10.76 -7.32
CA LEU A 16 21.17 11.17 -5.95
C LEU A 16 22.41 11.52 -5.11
N ALA A 17 23.52 10.78 -5.28
CA ALA A 17 24.78 11.10 -4.61
C ALA A 17 25.37 12.42 -5.13
N THR A 18 25.36 12.64 -6.45
CA THR A 18 25.88 13.87 -7.06
C THR A 18 25.02 15.10 -6.72
N ALA A 19 23.70 14.94 -6.59
CA ALA A 19 22.81 16.02 -6.17
C ALA A 19 23.05 16.45 -4.72
N THR A 20 23.47 15.51 -3.85
CA THR A 20 23.81 15.82 -2.45
C THR A 20 25.18 16.50 -2.33
N LEU A 21 26.13 16.17 -3.23
CA LEU A 21 27.45 16.81 -3.29
C LEU A 21 27.43 18.22 -3.93
N CYS A 22 26.46 18.54 -4.79
CA CYS A 22 26.31 19.91 -5.32
C CYS A 22 25.80 20.94 -4.30
N LEU A 23 25.23 20.50 -3.17
CA LEU A 23 24.73 21.39 -2.11
C LEU A 23 25.83 22.07 -1.29
N ALA A 24 27.09 21.65 -1.42
CA ALA A 24 28.21 22.26 -0.69
C ALA A 24 28.88 23.43 -1.42
N GLY A 25 28.54 23.71 -2.70
CA GLY A 25 29.37 24.57 -3.55
C GLY A 25 28.71 25.71 -4.32
N CYS A 26 27.39 25.71 -4.55
CA CYS A 26 26.78 26.72 -5.44
C CYS A 26 25.63 27.45 -4.76
N ALA A 27 25.96 28.64 -4.23
CA ALA A 27 25.01 29.68 -3.97
C ALA A 27 24.45 30.19 -5.32
N SER A 28 23.27 29.74 -5.73
CA SER A 28 22.34 30.43 -6.66
C SER A 28 21.01 29.67 -6.72
N GLU A 29 19.91 30.38 -6.45
CA GLU A 29 18.50 30.01 -6.70
C GLU A 29 17.76 29.06 -5.72
N PRO A 30 17.09 29.64 -4.68
CA PRO A 30 16.15 28.89 -3.84
C PRO A 30 14.88 28.41 -4.59
N GLN A 31 14.62 28.90 -5.80
CA GLN A 31 13.50 28.48 -6.64
C GLN A 31 13.77 27.13 -7.32
N GLY A 32 15.00 26.88 -7.77
CA GLY A 32 15.42 25.61 -8.37
C GLY A 32 15.40 24.46 -7.35
N ALA A 33 15.86 24.71 -6.12
CA ALA A 33 15.82 23.73 -5.04
C ALA A 33 14.38 23.35 -4.63
N ARG A 34 13.46 24.32 -4.53
CA ARG A 34 12.03 24.04 -4.29
C ARG A 34 11.36 23.34 -5.46
N ALA A 35 11.71 23.68 -6.69
CA ALA A 35 11.21 23.00 -7.89
C ALA A 35 11.74 21.56 -7.97
N ALA A 36 13.01 21.33 -7.64
CA ALA A 36 13.60 20.00 -7.56
C ALA A 36 13.01 19.15 -6.44
N VAL A 37 12.79 19.73 -5.24
CA VAL A 37 12.10 19.05 -4.13
C VAL A 37 10.64 18.76 -4.49
N ARG A 38 9.94 19.69 -5.16
CA ARG A 38 8.56 19.47 -5.60
C ARG A 38 8.49 18.44 -6.74
N ALA A 39 9.43 18.44 -7.68
CA ALA A 39 9.53 17.42 -8.74
C ALA A 39 9.90 16.05 -8.17
N ALA A 40 10.80 15.98 -7.20
CA ALA A 40 11.14 14.76 -6.47
C ALA A 40 9.98 14.26 -5.61
N SER A 41 9.23 15.17 -4.98
CA SER A 41 8.01 14.85 -4.22
C SER A 41 6.87 14.40 -5.13
N SER A 42 6.69 15.01 -6.31
CA SER A 42 5.75 14.56 -7.34
C SER A 42 6.19 13.26 -8.02
N ALA A 43 7.49 12.93 -7.99
CA ALA A 43 8.02 11.65 -8.42
C ALA A 43 7.88 10.55 -7.35
N HIS A 44 7.75 10.91 -6.06
CA HIS A 44 7.50 10.00 -4.92
C HIS A 44 6.02 9.85 -4.52
N ALA A 45 5.19 10.85 -4.81
CA ALA A 45 3.74 10.80 -4.67
C ALA A 45 3.03 9.67 -5.45
N PRO A 46 3.52 9.14 -6.58
CA PRO A 46 2.70 8.28 -7.41
C PRO A 46 2.63 6.85 -6.83
N LEU A 47 3.49 6.46 -5.88
CA LEU A 47 3.42 5.12 -5.25
C LEU A 47 2.08 4.83 -4.56
N PHE A 48 1.38 5.85 -4.05
CA PHE A 48 0.10 5.66 -3.35
C PHE A 48 -1.12 6.12 -4.15
N ASP A 49 -0.91 6.77 -5.30
CA ASP A 49 -1.97 7.39 -6.10
C ASP A 49 -2.47 6.52 -7.27
N ALA A 50 -2.09 5.25 -7.29
CA ALA A 50 -2.68 4.29 -8.23
C ALA A 50 -4.13 3.97 -7.81
N PRO A 51 -5.09 3.94 -8.75
CA PRO A 51 -6.48 3.58 -8.46
C PRO A 51 -6.62 2.25 -7.70
N ALA A 52 -5.83 1.24 -8.07
CA ALA A 52 -5.80 -0.05 -7.40
C ALA A 52 -5.32 0.05 -5.95
N MET A 53 -4.28 0.84 -5.66
CA MET A 53 -3.80 1.08 -4.29
C MET A 53 -4.84 1.80 -3.43
N ARG A 54 -5.53 2.81 -3.98
CA ARG A 54 -6.62 3.49 -3.25
C ARG A 54 -7.76 2.55 -2.92
N ARG A 55 -8.18 1.70 -3.88
CA ARG A 55 -9.22 0.68 -3.64
C ARG A 55 -8.77 -0.33 -2.59
N ALA A 56 -7.53 -0.81 -2.67
CA ALA A 56 -6.99 -1.79 -1.74
C ALA A 56 -7.04 -1.25 -0.29
N ARG A 57 -6.59 -0.02 -0.08
CA ARG A 57 -6.66 0.64 1.24
C ARG A 57 -8.08 0.82 1.74
N LEU A 58 -8.98 1.29 0.88
CA LEU A 58 -10.39 1.45 1.23
C LEU A 58 -11.01 0.13 1.68
N TRP A 59 -10.81 -0.95 0.91
CA TRP A 59 -11.30 -2.28 1.28
C TRP A 59 -10.66 -2.81 2.56
N ARG A 60 -9.37 -2.56 2.78
CA ARG A 60 -8.68 -2.93 4.02
C ARG A 60 -9.30 -2.24 5.24
N GLU A 61 -9.58 -0.95 5.14
CA GLU A 61 -10.23 -0.19 6.22
C GLU A 61 -11.67 -0.65 6.46
N ILE A 62 -12.42 -0.97 5.41
CA ILE A 62 -13.76 -1.56 5.54
C ILE A 62 -13.68 -2.90 6.28
N GLY A 63 -12.76 -3.78 5.88
CA GLY A 63 -12.55 -5.07 6.53
C GLY A 63 -12.18 -4.94 8.01
N ALA A 64 -11.28 -4.01 8.33
CA ALA A 64 -10.89 -3.74 9.72
C ALA A 64 -12.08 -3.27 10.58
N ARG A 65 -12.95 -2.40 10.07
CA ARG A 65 -14.15 -1.96 10.79
C ARG A 65 -15.14 -3.09 11.04
N HIS A 66 -15.35 -3.96 10.07
CA HIS A 66 -16.19 -5.14 10.25
C HIS A 66 -15.58 -6.12 11.26
N LEU A 67 -14.26 -6.30 11.23
CA LEU A 67 -13.55 -7.13 12.20
C LEU A 67 -13.69 -6.59 13.64
N GLU A 68 -13.55 -5.27 13.83
CA GLU A 68 -13.79 -4.62 15.12
C GLU A 68 -15.23 -4.82 15.60
N ARG A 69 -16.22 -4.67 14.70
CA ARG A 69 -17.63 -4.94 15.03
C ARG A 69 -17.87 -6.41 15.39
N ALA A 70 -17.26 -7.35 14.66
CA ALA A 70 -17.37 -8.77 14.97
C ALA A 70 -16.89 -9.09 16.39
N TYR A 71 -15.79 -8.47 16.83
CA TYR A 71 -15.29 -8.66 18.20
C TYR A 71 -16.12 -7.94 19.26
N ALA A 72 -16.83 -6.88 18.91
CA ALA A 72 -17.75 -6.18 19.81
C ALA A 72 -19.13 -6.85 19.90
N GLU A 73 -19.49 -7.67 18.91
CA GLU A 73 -20.80 -8.32 18.81
C GLU A 73 -20.89 -9.57 19.68
N THR A 74 -21.95 -9.64 20.50
CA THR A 74 -22.24 -10.75 21.41
C THR A 74 -23.16 -11.78 20.76
N GLU A 75 -24.09 -11.29 19.94
CA GLU A 75 -24.72 -11.89 18.76
C GLU A 75 -23.99 -13.03 18.05
N PRO A 76 -24.23 -14.34 18.26
CA PRO A 76 -23.56 -15.36 17.43
C PRO A 76 -23.84 -15.18 15.93
N VAL A 77 -25.09 -14.86 15.57
CA VAL A 77 -25.51 -14.61 14.19
C VAL A 77 -24.96 -13.28 13.67
N GLY A 78 -25.03 -12.22 14.47
CA GLY A 78 -24.49 -10.90 14.10
C GLY A 78 -22.98 -10.94 13.91
N ARG A 79 -22.26 -11.56 14.85
CA ARG A 79 -20.80 -11.72 14.83
C ARG A 79 -20.34 -12.49 13.62
N LYS A 80 -21.05 -13.57 13.25
CA LYS A 80 -20.79 -14.30 12.02
C LYS A 80 -20.94 -13.39 10.79
N ALA A 81 -22.02 -12.61 10.71
CA ALA A 81 -22.24 -11.71 9.57
C ALA A 81 -21.13 -10.65 9.45
N GLU A 82 -20.65 -10.11 10.58
CA GLU A 82 -19.54 -9.16 10.61
C GLU A 82 -18.20 -9.82 10.21
N PHE A 83 -17.93 -11.05 10.66
CA PHE A 83 -16.76 -11.81 10.19
C PHE A 83 -16.81 -12.12 8.68
N ASP A 84 -17.97 -12.51 8.15
CA ASP A 84 -18.16 -12.76 6.71
C ASP A 84 -17.89 -11.47 5.90
N ALA A 85 -18.41 -10.33 6.36
CA ALA A 85 -18.21 -9.03 5.72
C ALA A 85 -16.74 -8.57 5.80
N ALA A 86 -16.07 -8.80 6.93
CA ALA A 86 -14.64 -8.52 7.08
C ALA A 86 -13.81 -9.36 6.10
N PHE A 87 -14.10 -10.66 6.00
CA PHE A 87 -13.38 -11.57 5.12
C PHE A 87 -13.54 -11.19 3.64
N ASP A 88 -14.76 -10.87 3.19
CA ASP A 88 -15.02 -10.39 1.83
C ASP A 88 -14.26 -9.09 1.52
N ALA A 89 -14.28 -8.14 2.44
CA ALA A 89 -13.56 -6.87 2.28
C ALA A 89 -12.03 -7.08 2.20
N PHE A 90 -11.47 -7.94 3.05
CA PHE A 90 -10.04 -8.29 2.97
C PHE A 90 -9.68 -9.01 1.67
N GLY A 91 -10.54 -9.90 1.16
CA GLY A 91 -10.35 -10.53 -0.16
C GLY A 91 -10.33 -9.51 -1.31
N LYS A 92 -11.21 -8.50 -1.25
CA LYS A 92 -11.20 -7.38 -2.21
C LYS A 92 -9.95 -6.52 -2.10
N ALA A 93 -9.45 -6.29 -0.88
CA ALA A 93 -8.19 -5.57 -0.66
C ALA A 93 -7.00 -6.32 -1.26
N GLN A 94 -6.88 -7.63 -0.99
CA GLN A 94 -5.83 -8.49 -1.53
C GLN A 94 -5.86 -8.51 -3.07
N SER A 95 -7.05 -8.65 -3.67
CA SER A 95 -7.21 -8.63 -5.12
C SER A 95 -6.73 -7.31 -5.74
N ALA A 96 -7.07 -6.18 -5.13
CA ALA A 96 -6.63 -4.86 -5.59
C ALA A 96 -5.12 -4.63 -5.42
N TYR A 97 -4.51 -5.19 -4.37
CA TYR A 97 -3.05 -5.19 -4.21
C TYR A 97 -2.35 -6.01 -5.30
N HIS A 98 -2.87 -7.19 -5.64
CA HIS A 98 -2.34 -7.97 -6.76
C HIS A 98 -2.50 -7.27 -8.11
N GLU A 99 -3.62 -6.57 -8.33
CA GLU A 99 -3.83 -5.74 -9.52
C GLU A 99 -2.77 -4.63 -9.62
N ALA A 100 -2.47 -3.95 -8.51
CA ALA A 100 -1.43 -2.94 -8.47
C ALA A 100 -0.04 -3.54 -8.78
N LEU A 101 0.30 -4.68 -8.18
CA LEU A 101 1.55 -5.40 -8.49
C LEU A 101 1.65 -5.79 -9.97
N ALA A 102 0.55 -6.23 -10.58
CA ALA A 102 0.54 -6.60 -12.00
C ALA A 102 0.77 -5.39 -12.92
N GLN A 103 0.35 -4.18 -12.52
CA GLN A 103 0.51 -2.97 -13.31
C GLN A 103 1.93 -2.40 -13.26
N ALA A 104 2.58 -2.43 -12.10
CA ALA A 104 3.95 -1.94 -11.94
C ALA A 104 4.66 -2.63 -10.77
N PRO A 105 5.17 -3.87 -10.96
CA PRO A 105 5.74 -4.67 -9.87
C PRO A 105 6.93 -3.97 -9.24
N GLU A 106 7.87 -3.47 -10.04
CA GLU A 106 9.09 -2.78 -9.55
C GLU A 106 8.79 -1.53 -8.73
N ARG A 107 7.62 -0.93 -8.96
CA ARG A 107 7.17 0.25 -8.24
C ARG A 107 6.49 -0.14 -6.94
N PHE A 108 5.58 -1.12 -6.95
CA PHE A 108 4.72 -1.37 -5.80
C PHE A 108 5.17 -2.51 -4.89
N GLN A 109 6.01 -3.43 -5.36
CA GLN A 109 6.50 -4.57 -4.58
C GLN A 109 7.01 -4.23 -3.18
N PRO A 110 7.91 -3.24 -2.97
CA PRO A 110 8.44 -2.95 -1.63
C PRO A 110 7.40 -2.43 -0.65
N VAL A 111 6.25 -1.94 -1.13
CA VAL A 111 5.17 -1.39 -0.29
C VAL A 111 4.05 -2.41 -0.12
N ILE A 112 3.70 -3.15 -1.17
CA ILE A 112 2.54 -4.05 -1.19
C ILE A 112 2.81 -5.38 -0.49
N GLU A 113 4.04 -5.91 -0.49
CA GLU A 113 4.32 -7.21 0.14
C GLU A 113 3.88 -7.24 1.61
N GLY A 114 4.28 -6.23 2.40
CA GLY A 114 3.87 -6.12 3.80
C GLY A 114 2.36 -5.92 3.99
N GLU A 115 1.71 -5.25 3.05
CA GLU A 115 0.26 -5.02 3.06
C GLU A 115 -0.52 -6.30 2.77
N ILE A 116 -0.10 -7.09 1.77
CA ILE A 116 -0.69 -8.39 1.46
C ILE A 116 -0.49 -9.36 2.62
N GLU A 117 0.70 -9.39 3.21
CA GLU A 117 0.98 -10.23 4.38
C GLU A 117 0.09 -9.85 5.58
N GLN A 118 -0.11 -8.55 5.81
CA GLN A 118 -1.02 -8.08 6.86
C GLN A 118 -2.47 -8.49 6.59
N VAL A 119 -2.96 -8.32 5.36
CA VAL A 119 -4.31 -8.75 4.96
C VAL A 119 -4.48 -10.27 5.13
N ALA A 120 -3.49 -11.06 4.72
CA ALA A 120 -3.50 -12.52 4.90
C ALA A 120 -3.57 -12.93 6.38
N ARG A 121 -2.86 -12.21 7.26
CA ARG A 121 -2.93 -12.43 8.71
C ARG A 121 -4.34 -12.16 9.26
N TYR A 122 -5.00 -11.09 8.84
CA TYR A 122 -6.39 -10.84 9.24
C TYR A 122 -7.33 -11.93 8.75
N MET A 123 -7.21 -12.36 7.49
CA MET A 123 -8.05 -13.43 6.93
C MET A 123 -7.85 -14.77 7.68
N HIS A 124 -6.60 -15.11 8.01
CA HIS A 124 -6.30 -16.30 8.82
C HIS A 124 -6.86 -16.19 10.24
N GLN A 125 -6.77 -15.01 10.86
CA GLN A 125 -7.36 -14.76 12.17
C GLN A 125 -8.88 -14.94 12.15
N ILE A 126 -9.56 -14.37 11.14
CA ILE A 126 -11.01 -14.55 10.96
C ILE A 126 -11.34 -16.03 10.82
N GLN A 127 -10.63 -16.78 9.98
CA GLN A 127 -10.86 -18.22 9.81
C GLN A 127 -10.66 -19.01 11.11
N ARG A 128 -9.67 -18.64 11.91
CA ARG A 128 -9.41 -19.27 13.22
C ARG A 128 -10.56 -19.00 14.19
N ASP A 129 -10.98 -17.75 14.31
CA ASP A 129 -11.97 -17.33 15.31
C ASP A 129 -13.40 -17.74 14.91
N TYR A 130 -13.69 -17.71 13.60
CA TYR A 130 -14.94 -18.19 13.02
C TYR A 130 -15.03 -19.72 13.00
N GLY A 131 -13.89 -20.40 12.86
CA GLY A 131 -13.78 -21.87 12.87
C GLY A 131 -13.67 -22.49 14.27
N ALA A 132 -13.35 -21.70 15.29
CA ALA A 132 -13.43 -22.13 16.69
C ALA A 132 -14.90 -22.12 17.14
N PRO A 133 -15.39 -23.17 17.83
CA PRO A 133 -16.72 -23.13 18.41
C PRO A 133 -16.78 -21.93 19.36
N LEU A 134 -17.75 -21.04 19.11
CA LEU A 134 -18.04 -19.92 19.99
C LEU A 134 -18.26 -20.47 21.40
N PRO A 135 -17.69 -19.86 22.45
CA PRO A 135 -18.02 -20.28 23.81
C PRO A 135 -19.53 -20.15 23.98
N LEU A 136 -20.19 -21.29 24.18
CA LEU A 136 -21.58 -21.37 24.58
C LEU A 136 -21.57 -21.07 26.08
N ASP A 137 -22.02 -19.88 26.47
CA ASP A 137 -22.47 -19.64 27.85
C ASP A 137 -23.79 -20.40 28.09
#